data_AF-A0A2P2KFV4-F1
#
_entry.id   AF-A0A2P2KFV4-F1
#
_cell.length_a   1.000
_cell.length_b   1.000
_cell.length_c   1.000
_cell.angle_alpha   90.00
_cell.angle_beta   90.00
_cell.angle_gamma   90.00
#
_symmetry.space_group_name_H-M   'P 1'
#
loop_
_entity.id
_entity.type
_entity.pdbx_description
1 polymer ?
#
loop_
_entity_poly.entity_id
_entity_poly.type
_entity_poly.pdbx_seq_one_letter_code
_entity_poly.pdbx_strand_id
1 'polypeptide(L)'
;MEEAKSRKRKRSKHHSKSQSRPKKNKPLQSCDKSKPQNYAAQENAEHENPVLAAASSSSSASKRSKSASFLEKMRAKLSGGHFRMINEKLYTCTGEEAHNYFKEDPSLFDMYHAGYQEQMSHWPEQPINVIVNWLKGHSPALIVADFGCGDACLAKNVNNKVFSFDLVSNNPSVVACDMSNVYFLFKFPSMALCILDYNHAVE
;
A
#
# COMPACT_ATOMS: atom_id res chain seq x y z
N MET A 1 -33.17 -55.07 25.04
CA MET A 1 -32.75 -56.39 24.54
C MET A 1 -31.83 -56.17 23.35
N GLU A 2 -30.57 -56.56 23.51
CA GLU A 2 -29.62 -56.86 22.42
C GLU A 2 -30.26 -57.81 21.40
N GLU A 3 -29.92 -57.72 20.10
CA GLU A 3 -28.76 -58.45 19.56
C GLU A 3 -28.42 -58.03 18.13
N ALA A 4 -27.17 -58.28 17.78
CA ALA A 4 -26.47 -57.88 16.56
C ALA A 4 -26.19 -59.07 15.63
N LYS A 5 -25.45 -58.78 14.54
CA LYS A 5 -24.69 -59.65 13.60
C LYS A 5 -25.43 -59.85 12.25
N SER A 6 -24.79 -59.79 11.08
CA SER A 6 -23.47 -60.33 10.73
C SER A 6 -22.87 -59.69 9.45
N ARG A 7 -21.55 -59.80 9.34
CA ARG A 7 -20.62 -59.26 8.33
C ARG A 7 -20.46 -60.20 7.13
N LYS A 8 -20.15 -59.66 5.93
CA LYS A 8 -19.29 -60.38 4.97
C LYS A 8 -18.42 -59.42 4.14
N ARG A 9 -17.10 -59.61 4.25
CA ARG A 9 -16.02 -58.93 3.51
C ARG A 9 -15.69 -59.72 2.24
N LYS A 10 -15.28 -59.04 1.15
CA LYS A 10 -14.33 -59.58 0.16
C LYS A 10 -13.45 -58.48 -0.48
N ARG A 11 -12.14 -58.65 -0.29
CA ARG A 11 -10.95 -58.06 -0.98
C ARG A 11 -11.03 -58.29 -2.51
N SER A 12 -10.35 -57.64 -3.47
CA SER A 12 -9.17 -56.75 -3.54
C SER A 12 -8.85 -56.40 -5.02
N LYS A 13 -7.95 -55.41 -5.22
CA LYS A 13 -6.96 -55.19 -6.32
C LYS A 13 -7.23 -54.13 -7.41
N HIS A 14 -6.11 -53.65 -7.94
CA HIS A 14 -5.74 -52.30 -8.37
C HIS A 14 -5.37 -52.30 -9.88
N HIS A 15 -5.40 -51.10 -10.51
CA HIS A 15 -4.81 -50.75 -11.84
C HIS A 15 -5.56 -51.29 -13.09
N SER A 16 -5.75 -50.56 -14.21
CA SER A 16 -4.96 -49.51 -14.86
C SER A 16 -5.75 -48.78 -15.99
N LYS A 17 -5.21 -47.62 -16.38
CA LYS A 17 -5.47 -46.72 -17.55
C LYS A 17 -6.30 -47.26 -18.75
N SER A 18 -7.19 -46.42 -19.28
CA SER A 18 -6.94 -45.58 -20.48
C SER A 18 -8.25 -45.03 -21.07
N GLN A 19 -8.36 -43.70 -21.20
CA GLN A 19 -9.31 -43.08 -22.12
C GLN A 19 -8.53 -42.13 -23.02
N SER A 20 -8.61 -42.42 -24.32
CA SER A 20 -8.02 -41.71 -25.45
C SER A 20 -8.96 -40.63 -25.98
N ARG A 21 -8.34 -39.58 -26.52
CA ARG A 21 -8.85 -38.27 -26.97
C ARG A 21 -9.50 -38.31 -28.38
N PRO A 22 -10.25 -37.25 -28.77
CA PRO A 22 -9.71 -36.31 -29.80
C PRO A 22 -9.89 -34.83 -29.37
N LYS A 23 -8.88 -33.93 -29.37
CA LYS A 23 -8.14 -33.20 -30.45
C LYS A 23 -9.11 -32.41 -31.35
N LYS A 24 -9.05 -31.07 -31.57
CA LYS A 24 -8.01 -30.01 -31.53
C LYS A 24 -8.75 -28.63 -31.58
N ASN A 25 -8.26 -27.52 -31.00
CA ASN A 25 -7.32 -26.59 -31.65
C ASN A 25 -6.57 -25.67 -30.64
N LYS A 26 -5.34 -25.31 -31.02
CA LYS A 26 -4.25 -24.56 -30.34
C LYS A 26 -4.27 -23.04 -30.70
N PRO A 27 -3.36 -22.16 -30.21
CA PRO A 27 -2.22 -22.38 -29.28
C PRO A 27 -2.13 -21.44 -28.05
N LEU A 28 -1.35 -21.90 -27.06
CA LEU A 28 -0.72 -21.09 -26.01
C LEU A 28 0.52 -20.35 -26.54
N GLN A 29 0.73 -19.12 -26.06
CA GLN A 29 2.03 -18.45 -25.90
C GLN A 29 2.02 -17.87 -24.47
N SER A 30 2.67 -18.59 -23.54
CA SER A 30 4.05 -18.39 -23.07
C SER A 30 4.07 -17.53 -21.81
N CYS A 31 4.36 -18.21 -20.70
CA CYS A 31 4.80 -17.62 -19.45
C CYS A 31 6.00 -16.71 -19.69
N ASP A 32 5.87 -15.43 -19.36
CA ASP A 32 7.04 -14.58 -19.19
C ASP A 32 7.32 -14.42 -17.70
N LYS A 33 8.45 -14.99 -17.30
CA LYS A 33 9.04 -14.83 -15.98
C LYS A 33 9.83 -13.54 -16.00
N SER A 34 9.17 -12.40 -15.81
CA SER A 34 9.89 -11.17 -15.44
C SER A 34 10.29 -11.27 -13.97
N LYS A 35 11.57 -11.60 -13.77
CA LYS A 35 12.27 -11.65 -12.49
C LYS A 35 12.07 -10.35 -11.69
N PRO A 36 12.09 -10.43 -10.35
CA PRO A 36 12.19 -9.25 -9.51
C PRO A 36 13.48 -8.51 -9.85
N GLN A 37 13.37 -7.23 -10.21
CA GLN A 37 14.54 -6.37 -10.36
C GLN A 37 15.18 -6.17 -8.99
N ASN A 38 16.32 -6.84 -8.81
CA ASN A 38 17.33 -6.52 -7.81
C ASN A 38 17.68 -5.03 -7.94
N TYR A 39 17.29 -4.22 -6.97
CA TYR A 39 18.08 -3.04 -6.63
C TYR A 39 19.24 -3.52 -5.77
N ALA A 40 20.35 -3.80 -6.45
CA ALA A 40 21.61 -4.14 -5.86
C ALA A 40 22.05 -3.04 -4.89
N ALA A 41 22.36 -3.44 -3.66
CA ALA A 41 23.14 -2.61 -2.75
C ALA A 41 24.51 -2.35 -3.41
N GLN A 42 24.86 -1.09 -3.61
CA GLN A 42 26.21 -0.72 -4.01
C GLN A 42 27.18 -1.05 -2.86
N GLU A 43 27.98 -2.09 -3.06
CA GLU A 43 29.23 -2.30 -2.33
C GLU A 43 30.25 -1.27 -2.84
N ASN A 44 30.59 -0.29 -2.01
CA ASN A 44 31.85 0.42 -2.17
C ASN A 44 32.95 -0.41 -1.52
N ALA A 45 33.76 -1.03 -2.38
CA ALA A 45 35.08 -1.52 -2.04
C ALA A 45 36.07 -0.35 -2.12
N GLU A 46 36.69 -0.01 -1.00
CA GLU A 46 37.98 0.68 -1.00
C GLU A 46 38.94 -0.10 -0.10
N HIS A 47 40.05 -0.47 -0.71
CA HIS A 47 41.12 -1.28 -0.18
C HIS A 47 42.33 -0.34 -0.06
N GLU A 48 42.68 0.10 1.14
CA GLU A 48 44.00 0.70 1.40
C GLU A 48 44.52 0.17 2.74
N ASN A 49 45.74 -0.38 2.69
CA ASN A 49 46.39 -1.09 3.78
C ASN A 49 46.97 -0.15 4.87
N PRO A 50 47.22 -0.64 6.09
CA PRO A 50 47.46 0.19 7.27
C PRO A 50 48.95 0.48 7.49
N VAL A 51 49.26 1.69 7.96
CA VAL A 51 50.53 1.99 8.63
C VAL A 51 50.26 2.31 10.10
N LEU A 52 50.97 1.59 10.95
CA LEU A 52 50.88 1.53 12.41
C LEU A 52 51.24 2.86 13.08
N ALA A 53 50.37 3.36 13.96
CA ALA A 53 50.77 4.17 15.11
C ALA A 53 49.74 4.05 16.24
N ALA A 54 50.23 3.74 17.44
CA ALA A 54 49.47 3.39 18.62
C ALA A 54 48.79 4.61 19.29
N ALA A 55 47.55 4.42 19.74
CA ALA A 55 47.05 4.96 21.01
C ALA A 55 45.66 4.36 21.33
N SER A 56 45.53 3.93 22.58
CA SER A 56 44.42 3.23 23.21
C SER A 56 43.17 4.09 23.44
N SER A 57 42.01 3.40 23.48
CA SER A 57 40.72 3.76 24.12
C SER A 57 39.70 4.65 23.38
N SER A 58 38.91 4.05 22.47
CA SER A 58 37.58 4.59 22.07
C SER A 58 36.64 3.57 21.37
N SER A 59 36.76 2.26 21.65
CA SER A 59 36.04 1.21 20.92
C SER A 59 34.55 1.00 21.31
N SER A 60 34.03 1.77 22.27
CA SER A 60 32.64 1.62 22.77
C SER A 60 31.62 2.49 22.02
N ALA A 61 32.03 3.64 21.49
CA ALA A 61 31.14 4.56 20.77
C ALA A 61 30.72 4.02 19.39
N SER A 62 31.65 3.38 18.65
CA SER A 62 31.40 2.84 17.30
C SER A 62 30.53 1.58 17.28
N LYS A 63 30.50 0.80 18.38
CA LYS A 63 29.61 -0.36 18.51
C LYS A 63 28.17 0.05 18.85
N ARG A 64 27.98 1.13 19.62
CA ARG A 64 26.64 1.70 19.91
C ARG A 64 25.99 2.32 18.69
N SER A 65 26.73 3.05 17.85
CA SER A 65 26.17 3.66 16.64
C SER A 65 25.75 2.62 15.59
N LYS A 66 26.53 1.55 15.41
CA LYS A 66 26.18 0.45 14.49
C LYS A 66 24.95 -0.34 14.96
N SER A 67 24.82 -0.59 16.26
CA SER A 67 23.64 -1.27 16.82
C SER A 67 22.38 -0.41 16.75
N ALA A 68 22.49 0.90 16.99
CA ALA A 68 21.38 1.84 16.79
C ALA A 68 20.90 1.85 15.34
N SER A 69 21.82 1.93 14.36
CA SER A 69 21.49 1.86 12.93
C SER A 69 20.87 0.51 12.53
N PHE A 70 21.33 -0.60 13.10
CA PHE A 70 20.71 -1.90 12.85
C PHE A 70 19.29 -1.98 13.40
N LEU A 71 19.06 -1.50 14.63
CA LEU A 71 17.73 -1.45 15.24
C LEU A 71 16.78 -0.56 14.42
N GLU A 72 17.26 0.56 13.90
CA GLU A 72 16.50 1.44 13.00
C GLU A 72 16.11 0.72 11.70
N LYS A 73 17.03 0.01 11.06
CA LYS A 73 16.71 -0.82 9.87
C LYS A 73 15.66 -1.89 10.17
N MET A 74 15.73 -2.52 11.35
CA MET A 74 14.73 -3.50 11.77
C MET A 74 13.36 -2.84 12.02
N ARG A 75 13.32 -1.67 12.68
CA ARG A 75 12.09 -0.88 12.87
C ARG A 75 11.48 -0.43 11.55
N ALA A 76 12.29 0.06 10.61
CA ALA A 76 11.84 0.45 9.28
C ALA A 76 11.23 -0.72 8.51
N LYS A 77 11.86 -1.90 8.57
CA LYS A 77 11.32 -3.13 7.96
C LYS A 77 9.99 -3.55 8.56
N LEU A 78 9.85 -3.48 9.89
CA LEU A 78 8.59 -3.79 10.57
C LEU A 78 7.49 -2.80 10.19
N SER A 79 7.80 -1.50 10.22
CA SER A 79 6.86 -0.44 9.86
C SER A 79 6.38 -0.57 8.41
N GLY A 80 7.29 -0.83 7.47
CA GLY A 80 6.94 -1.10 6.08
C GLY A 80 6.16 -2.41 5.88
N GLY A 81 6.34 -3.40 6.77
CA GLY A 81 5.53 -4.61 6.81
C GLY A 81 4.08 -4.34 7.24
N HIS A 82 3.90 -3.56 8.31
CA HIS A 82 2.58 -3.15 8.77
C HIS A 82 1.84 -2.30 7.74
N PHE A 83 2.52 -1.30 7.16
CA PHE A 83 1.93 -0.47 6.10
C PHE A 83 1.41 -1.34 4.94
N ARG A 84 2.19 -2.32 4.49
CA ARG A 84 1.80 -3.23 3.41
C ARG A 84 0.57 -4.05 3.77
N MET A 85 0.50 -4.55 5.00
CA MET A 85 -0.65 -5.33 5.48
C MET A 85 -1.92 -4.47 5.55
N ILE A 86 -1.81 -3.25 6.09
CA ILE A 86 -2.95 -2.31 6.15
C ILE A 86 -3.40 -1.97 4.73
N ASN A 87 -2.48 -1.58 3.86
CA ASN A 87 -2.78 -1.23 2.48
C ASN A 87 -3.45 -2.39 1.71
N GLU A 88 -2.98 -3.63 1.89
CA GLU A 88 -3.63 -4.83 1.32
C GLU A 88 -5.05 -5.02 1.84
N LYS A 89 -5.28 -4.79 3.15
CA LYS A 89 -6.62 -4.84 3.74
C LYS A 89 -7.54 -3.78 3.11
N LEU A 90 -7.06 -2.55 2.93
CA LEU A 90 -7.85 -1.45 2.34
C LEU A 90 -8.26 -1.72 0.89
N TYR A 91 -7.44 -2.44 0.12
CA TYR A 91 -7.81 -2.88 -1.24
C TYR A 91 -8.81 -4.04 -1.29
N THR A 92 -9.08 -4.70 -0.18
CA THR A 92 -9.84 -5.96 -0.13
C THR A 92 -11.07 -5.90 0.77
N CYS A 93 -11.45 -4.70 1.22
CA CYS A 93 -12.58 -4.46 2.09
C CYS A 93 -13.46 -3.32 1.57
N THR A 94 -14.71 -3.28 2.02
CA THR A 94 -15.63 -2.19 1.68
C THR A 94 -15.23 -0.88 2.39
N GLY A 95 -15.80 0.25 1.97
CA GLY A 95 -15.61 1.53 2.67
C GLY A 95 -16.07 1.48 4.13
N GLU A 96 -17.21 0.82 4.39
CA GLU A 96 -17.73 0.61 5.75
C GLU A 96 -16.78 -0.25 6.60
N GLU A 97 -16.24 -1.33 6.03
CA GLU A 97 -15.28 -2.20 6.71
C GLU A 97 -13.98 -1.46 7.03
N ALA A 98 -13.45 -0.66 6.09
CA ALA A 98 -12.28 0.17 6.33
C ALA A 98 -12.52 1.23 7.42
N HIS A 99 -13.69 1.87 7.41
CA HIS A 99 -14.06 2.84 8.44
C HIS A 99 -14.12 2.18 9.82
N ASN A 100 -14.75 1.01 9.93
CA ASN A 100 -14.80 0.27 11.19
C ASN A 100 -13.39 -0.18 11.63
N TYR A 101 -12.55 -0.62 10.69
CA TYR A 101 -11.17 -1.01 10.97
C TYR A 101 -10.34 0.12 11.60
N PHE A 102 -10.44 1.35 11.08
CA PHE A 102 -9.77 2.51 11.67
C PHE A 102 -10.44 3.00 12.96
N LYS A 103 -11.74 2.79 13.12
CA LYS A 103 -12.46 3.16 14.35
C LYS A 103 -12.11 2.24 15.52
N GLU A 104 -11.88 0.96 15.26
CA GLU A 104 -11.48 -0.02 16.27
C GLU A 104 -10.07 0.26 16.80
N ASP A 105 -9.14 0.63 15.92
CA ASP A 105 -7.80 1.05 16.29
C ASP A 105 -7.36 2.30 15.49
N PRO A 106 -7.55 3.51 16.07
CA PRO A 106 -7.15 4.77 15.44
C PRO A 106 -5.66 4.86 15.11
N SER A 107 -4.80 4.10 15.79
CA SER A 107 -3.36 4.12 15.50
C SER A 107 -3.03 3.52 14.13
N LEU A 108 -3.90 2.68 13.58
CA LEU A 108 -3.76 2.13 12.24
C LEU A 108 -3.87 3.22 11.16
N PHE A 109 -4.68 4.26 11.39
CA PHE A 109 -4.80 5.40 10.49
C PHE A 109 -3.48 6.15 10.40
N ASP A 110 -2.88 6.47 11.55
CA ASP A 110 -1.58 7.14 11.63
C ASP A 110 -0.47 6.28 11.00
N MET A 111 -0.50 4.97 11.25
CA MET A 111 0.48 4.02 10.69
C MET A 111 0.36 3.88 9.17
N TYR A 112 -0.87 3.86 8.64
CA TYR A 112 -1.13 3.88 7.21
C TYR A 112 -0.57 5.15 6.58
N HIS A 113 -0.90 6.32 7.13
CA HIS A 113 -0.46 7.61 6.60
C HIS A 113 1.06 7.77 6.67
N ALA A 114 1.70 7.38 7.78
CA ALA A 114 3.16 7.41 7.91
C ALA A 114 3.83 6.53 6.85
N GLY A 115 3.30 5.32 6.63
CA GLY A 115 3.79 4.43 5.58
C GLY A 115 3.57 4.99 4.16
N TYR A 116 2.41 5.58 3.90
CA TYR A 116 2.11 6.21 2.61
C TYR A 116 3.05 7.39 2.32
N GLN A 117 3.28 8.27 3.30
CA GLN A 117 4.21 9.40 3.17
C GLN A 117 5.65 8.92 2.94
N GLU A 118 6.08 7.88 3.65
CA GLU A 118 7.39 7.27 3.43
C GLU A 118 7.52 6.66 2.03
N GLN A 119 6.47 6.04 1.49
CA GLN A 119 6.49 5.59 0.09
C GLN A 119 6.55 6.76 -0.90
N MET A 120 5.75 7.81 -0.65
CA MET A 120 5.64 8.96 -1.55
C MET A 120 6.90 9.84 -1.56
N SER A 121 7.69 9.85 -0.48
CA SER A 121 8.93 10.64 -0.38
C SER A 121 10.01 10.17 -1.37
N HIS A 122 9.94 8.91 -1.81
CA HIS A 122 10.88 8.32 -2.76
C HIS A 122 10.48 8.55 -4.22
N TRP A 123 9.31 9.15 -4.49
CA TRP A 123 8.87 9.41 -5.86
C TRP A 123 9.63 10.61 -6.43
N PRO A 124 10.09 10.56 -7.69
CA PRO A 124 10.78 11.68 -8.32
C PRO A 124 9.88 12.92 -8.44
N GLU A 125 8.57 12.70 -8.61
CA GLU A 125 7.56 13.74 -8.59
C GLU A 125 6.28 13.22 -7.94
N GLN A 126 5.77 13.97 -6.97
CA GLN A 126 4.55 13.60 -6.26
C GLN A 126 3.32 14.01 -7.09
N PRO A 127 2.29 13.16 -7.21
CA PRO A 127 1.08 13.46 -8.00
C PRO A 127 0.41 14.77 -7.61
N ILE A 128 0.42 15.11 -6.31
CA ILE A 128 -0.13 16.36 -5.79
C ILE A 128 0.49 17.60 -6.45
N ASN A 129 1.80 17.58 -6.72
CA ASN A 129 2.50 18.71 -7.33
C ASN A 129 2.08 18.91 -8.78
N VAL A 130 1.87 17.81 -9.52
CA VAL A 130 1.36 17.85 -10.90
C VAL A 130 -0.02 18.49 -10.94
N ILE A 131 -0.92 18.09 -10.03
CA ILE A 131 -2.28 18.65 -9.94
C ILE A 131 -2.25 20.13 -9.52
N VAL A 132 -1.44 20.49 -8.52
CA VAL A 132 -1.28 21.89 -8.08
C VAL A 132 -0.80 22.76 -9.25
N ASN A 133 0.20 22.30 -10.00
CA ASN A 133 0.71 23.04 -11.16
C ASN A 133 -0.34 23.16 -12.26
N TRP A 134 -1.11 22.10 -12.51
CA TRP A 134 -2.22 22.13 -13.43
C TRP A 134 -3.25 23.18 -13.00
N LEU A 135 -3.73 23.16 -11.76
CA LEU A 135 -4.72 24.13 -11.25
C LEU A 135 -4.24 25.57 -11.30
N LYS A 136 -2.95 25.83 -11.00
CA LYS A 136 -2.35 27.16 -11.12
C LYS A 136 -2.36 27.72 -12.54
N GLY A 137 -2.34 26.84 -13.55
CA GLY A 137 -2.49 27.21 -14.96
C GLY A 137 -3.94 27.44 -15.40
N HIS A 138 -4.93 27.21 -14.52
CA HIS A 138 -6.35 27.30 -14.82
C HIS A 138 -7.03 28.40 -13.98
N SER A 139 -8.32 28.63 -14.27
CA SER A 139 -9.10 29.65 -13.58
C SER A 139 -9.19 29.39 -12.07
N PRO A 140 -8.94 30.40 -11.21
CA PRO A 140 -9.14 30.26 -9.77
C PRO A 140 -10.62 30.09 -9.38
N ALA A 141 -11.55 30.39 -10.29
CA ALA A 141 -12.98 30.17 -10.08
C ALA A 141 -13.41 28.70 -10.25
N LEU A 142 -12.53 27.84 -10.76
CA LEU A 142 -12.78 26.41 -10.87
C LEU A 142 -12.93 25.81 -9.47
N ILE A 143 -14.05 25.13 -9.25
CA ILE A 143 -14.32 24.38 -8.01
C ILE A 143 -13.67 23.01 -8.14
N VAL A 144 -13.00 22.55 -7.08
CA VAL A 144 -12.31 21.27 -7.05
C VAL A 144 -12.93 20.38 -5.98
N ALA A 145 -13.17 19.12 -6.31
CA ALA A 145 -13.44 18.08 -5.33
C ALA A 145 -12.22 17.15 -5.24
N ASP A 146 -11.69 16.99 -4.04
CA ASP A 146 -10.48 16.23 -3.73
C ASP A 146 -10.85 15.01 -2.88
N PHE A 147 -10.81 13.83 -3.50
CA PHE A 147 -11.19 12.54 -2.91
C PHE A 147 -9.95 11.76 -2.49
N GLY A 148 -9.98 11.28 -1.24
CA GLY A 148 -8.80 10.68 -0.61
C GLY A 148 -7.78 11.77 -0.30
N CYS A 149 -8.26 12.90 0.20
CA CYS A 149 -7.46 14.11 0.36
C CYS A 149 -6.44 14.03 1.52
N GLY A 150 -6.59 13.05 2.43
CA GLY A 150 -5.81 12.89 3.65
C GLY A 150 -5.75 14.19 4.46
N ASP A 151 -4.56 14.79 4.54
CA ASP A 151 -4.31 16.04 5.24
C ASP A 151 -4.78 17.31 4.49
N ALA A 152 -5.52 17.18 3.40
CA ALA A 152 -5.96 18.24 2.50
C ALA A 152 -4.79 19.07 1.94
N CYS A 153 -3.74 18.38 1.47
CA CYS A 153 -2.56 19.05 0.90
C CYS A 153 -2.93 19.91 -0.32
N LEU A 154 -3.88 19.46 -1.16
CA LEU A 154 -4.31 20.21 -2.34
C LEU A 154 -4.91 21.56 -1.97
N ALA A 155 -5.87 21.57 -1.05
CA ALA A 155 -6.56 22.77 -0.59
C ALA A 155 -5.61 23.82 0.01
N LYS A 156 -4.50 23.39 0.62
CA LYS A 156 -3.48 24.28 1.19
C LYS A 156 -2.59 24.96 0.15
N ASN A 157 -2.51 24.42 -1.07
CA ASN A 157 -1.51 24.82 -2.08
C ASN A 157 -2.10 25.51 -3.31
N VAL A 158 -3.43 25.70 -3.37
CA VAL A 158 -4.13 26.36 -4.48
C VAL A 158 -5.09 27.43 -3.99
N ASN A 159 -5.38 28.42 -4.84
CA ASN A 159 -6.34 29.48 -4.54
C ASN A 159 -7.79 29.10 -4.89
N ASN A 160 -7.97 27.95 -5.54
CA ASN A 160 -9.27 27.41 -5.90
C ASN A 160 -10.10 27.05 -4.66
N LYS A 161 -11.42 27.07 -4.81
CA LYS A 161 -12.30 26.48 -3.80
C LYS A 161 -12.21 24.96 -3.89
N VAL A 162 -11.56 24.33 -2.91
CA VAL A 162 -11.41 22.88 -2.82
C VAL A 162 -12.34 22.32 -1.75
N PHE A 163 -13.12 21.29 -2.11
CA PHE A 163 -13.86 20.46 -1.19
C PHE A 163 -13.10 19.15 -0.98
N SER A 164 -12.63 18.94 0.25
CA SER A 164 -11.77 17.82 0.61
C SER A 164 -12.57 16.73 1.31
N PHE A 165 -12.50 15.51 0.80
CA PHE A 165 -13.23 14.33 1.27
C PHE A 165 -12.24 13.20 1.57
N ASP A 166 -12.45 12.51 2.68
CA ASP A 166 -11.69 11.33 3.06
C ASP A 166 -12.55 10.39 3.92
N LEU A 167 -12.19 9.13 4.02
CA LEU A 167 -12.91 8.17 4.85
C LEU A 167 -12.79 8.51 6.34
N VAL A 168 -11.62 8.99 6.75
CA VAL A 168 -11.31 9.40 8.13
C VAL A 168 -10.44 10.66 8.06
N SER A 169 -10.65 11.61 8.96
CA SER A 169 -9.77 12.78 9.03
C SER A 169 -9.64 13.38 10.42
N ASN A 170 -8.44 13.87 10.70
CA ASN A 170 -8.11 14.67 11.88
C ASN A 170 -8.12 16.17 11.55
N ASN A 171 -8.32 16.55 10.27
CA ASN A 171 -8.36 17.93 9.83
C ASN A 171 -9.83 18.41 9.77
N PRO A 172 -10.21 19.48 10.52
CA PRO A 172 -11.59 19.96 10.56
C PRO A 172 -12.09 20.53 9.22
N SER A 173 -11.19 20.78 8.27
CA SER A 173 -11.53 21.26 6.92
C SER A 173 -11.87 20.11 5.96
N VAL A 174 -11.67 18.85 6.38
CA VAL A 174 -11.96 17.66 5.60
C VAL A 174 -13.30 17.08 6.03
N VAL A 175 -14.12 16.73 5.04
CA VAL A 175 -15.39 16.04 5.27
C VAL A 175 -15.10 14.56 5.34
N ALA A 176 -15.21 13.97 6.54
CA ALA A 176 -15.15 12.53 6.72
C ALA A 176 -16.41 11.87 6.14
N CYS A 177 -16.26 11.08 5.08
CA CYS A 177 -17.35 10.38 4.41
C CYS A 177 -16.86 9.20 3.56
N ASP A 178 -17.75 8.22 3.35
CA ASP A 178 -17.56 7.20 2.32
C ASP A 178 -17.70 7.82 0.92
N MET A 179 -16.64 7.70 0.13
CA MET A 179 -16.49 8.33 -1.18
C MET A 179 -17.30 7.63 -2.29
N SER A 180 -17.72 6.39 -2.07
CA SER A 180 -18.64 5.67 -2.97
C SER A 180 -20.01 6.35 -3.10
N ASN A 181 -20.39 7.16 -2.10
CA ASN A 181 -21.74 7.71 -1.94
C ASN A 181 -21.79 9.25 -2.01
N VAL A 182 -20.99 9.88 -2.86
CA VAL A 182 -20.94 11.36 -2.99
C VAL A 182 -21.81 11.84 -4.14
N TYR A 183 -23.12 11.60 -4.05
CA TYR A 183 -24.12 12.09 -5.02
C TYR A 183 -24.27 13.62 -5.06
N PHE A 184 -23.66 14.36 -4.12
CA PHE A 184 -23.80 15.81 -4.02
C PHE A 184 -23.07 16.58 -5.14
N LEU A 185 -22.06 15.98 -5.79
CA LEU A 185 -21.22 16.69 -6.77
C LEU A 185 -21.94 17.03 -8.08
N PHE A 186 -23.03 16.35 -8.40
CA PHE A 186 -23.82 16.60 -9.62
C PHE A 186 -24.48 17.98 -9.68
N LYS A 187 -24.38 18.80 -8.61
CA LYS A 187 -24.90 20.17 -8.57
C LYS A 187 -23.97 21.23 -9.15
N PHE A 188 -22.71 20.90 -9.47
CA PHE A 188 -21.74 21.87 -9.96
C PHE A 188 -21.35 21.59 -11.44
N PRO A 189 -21.81 22.40 -12.41
CA PRO A 189 -21.57 22.16 -13.84
C PRO A 189 -20.12 22.43 -14.29
N SER A 190 -19.25 22.97 -13.42
CA SER A 190 -17.83 23.22 -13.70
C SER A 190 -17.00 22.87 -12.48
N MET A 191 -16.75 21.57 -12.31
CA MET A 191 -15.97 21.01 -11.20
C MET A 191 -14.84 20.14 -11.76
N ALA A 192 -13.63 20.34 -11.25
CA ALA A 192 -12.54 19.38 -11.45
C ALA A 192 -12.58 18.32 -10.35
N LEU A 193 -12.43 17.07 -10.76
CA LEU A 193 -12.38 15.91 -9.87
C LEU A 193 -10.93 15.45 -9.72
N CYS A 194 -10.41 15.51 -8.50
CA CYS A 194 -9.10 14.98 -8.15
C CYS A 194 -9.29 13.74 -7.26
N ILE A 195 -8.71 12.62 -7.69
CA ILE A 195 -8.68 11.37 -6.93
C ILE A 195 -7.22 11.02 -6.73
N LEU A 196 -6.75 11.14 -5.50
CA LEU A 196 -5.35 10.87 -5.13
C LEU A 196 -5.18 9.56 -4.37
N ASP A 197 -6.29 9.00 -3.87
CA ASP A 197 -6.36 7.65 -3.34
C ASP A 197 -7.49 6.86 -4.01
N TYR A 198 -7.15 5.71 -4.58
CA TYR A 198 -8.08 4.83 -5.31
C TYR A 198 -8.68 3.74 -4.41
N ASN A 199 -8.25 3.62 -3.16
CA ASN A 199 -8.57 2.49 -2.29
C ASN A 199 -10.07 2.33 -1.99
N HIS A 200 -10.87 3.41 -2.04
CA HIS A 200 -12.28 3.38 -1.63
C HIS A 200 -13.25 4.05 -2.61
N ALA A 201 -12.85 4.25 -3.87
CA ALA A 201 -13.65 4.99 -4.85
C ALA A 201 -14.62 4.12 -5.69
N VAL A 202 -14.64 2.80 -5.50
CA VAL A 202 -15.39 1.88 -6.38
C VAL A 202 -16.07 0.77 -5.57
N GLU A 203 -17.24 1.08 -5.00
CA GLU A 203 -18.32 0.12 -4.73
C GLU A 203 -19.67 0.73 -5.10
#